data_AF-A0A1R3IMB7-F1
#
_entry.id   AF-A0A1R3IMB7-F1
#
_cell.length_a   1.000
_cell.length_b   1.000
_cell.length_c   1.000
_cell.angle_alpha   90.00
_cell.angle_beta   90.00
_cell.angle_gamma   90.00
#
_symmetry.space_group_name_H-M   'P 1'
#
loop_
_entity.id
_entity.type
_entity.pdbx_description
1 polymer ?
#
loop_
_entity_poly.entity_id
_entity_poly.type
_entity_poly.pdbx_seq_one_letter_code
_entity_poly.pdbx_strand_id
1 'polypeptide(L)'
;MKMFYAVLFTLAFFLGSSTRRSDAQDVTEVISRDLYETMFKHRNRFYSYDAFVAAARSFNGFGTTGDFITRKRELAAFFGQTSHETT
;
A
#
# COMPACT_ATOMS: atom_id res chain seq x y z
N MET A 1 16.05 17.76 5.68
CA MET A 1 14.83 18.33 6.31
C MET A 1 13.66 18.36 5.30
N LYS A 2 13.23 17.18 4.80
CA LYS A 2 12.10 17.02 3.87
C LYS A 2 11.35 15.69 4.08
N MET A 3 12.02 14.71 4.69
CA MET A 3 11.47 13.36 4.97
C MET A 3 10.67 13.26 6.28
N PHE A 4 10.68 14.29 7.13
CA PHE A 4 9.96 14.26 8.42
C PHE A 4 8.47 14.62 8.32
N TYR A 5 8.06 15.36 7.29
CA TYR A 5 6.65 15.77 7.14
C TYR A 5 5.75 14.65 6.60
N ALA A 6 6.28 13.72 5.78
CA ALA A 6 5.52 12.56 5.30
C ALA A 6 5.18 11.57 6.43
N VAL A 7 6.07 11.47 7.44
CA VAL A 7 5.88 10.62 8.63
C VAL A 7 4.93 11.28 9.65
N LEU A 8 4.90 12.62 9.71
CA LEU A 8 3.93 13.35 10.55
C LEU A 8 2.50 13.35 9.96
N PHE A 9 2.35 13.31 8.63
CA PHE A 9 1.02 13.26 7.98
C PHE A 9 0.34 11.89 8.12
N THR A 10 1.12 10.82 8.28
CA THR A 10 0.64 9.44 8.49
C THR A 10 0.22 9.19 9.95
N LEU A 11 0.79 9.91 10.93
CA LEU A 11 0.46 9.72 12.35
C LEU A 11 -0.89 10.33 12.75
N ALA A 12 -1.35 11.38 12.05
CA ALA A 12 -2.62 12.05 12.36
C ALA A 12 -3.87 11.27 11.89
N PHE A 13 -3.73 10.29 11.00
CA PHE A 13 -4.84 9.46 10.52
C PHE A 13 -5.09 8.21 11.39
N PHE A 14 -4.22 7.96 12.39
CA PHE A 14 -4.23 6.74 13.20
C PHE A 14 -5.09 6.78 14.47
N LEU A 15 -5.74 7.92 14.79
CA LEU A 15 -6.74 7.97 15.86
C LEU A 15 -8.14 7.79 15.30
N GLY A 16 -8.56 6.54 15.20
CA GLY A 16 -9.98 6.20 15.22
C GLY A 16 -10.43 5.27 14.10
N SER A 17 -10.23 3.97 14.28
CA SER A 17 -11.27 2.95 14.15
C SER A 17 -10.66 1.55 14.13
N SER A 18 -10.93 0.77 15.18
CA SER A 18 -10.71 -0.67 15.23
C SER A 18 -11.84 -1.38 14.46
N THR A 19 -11.85 -1.20 13.14
CA THR A 19 -12.74 -1.95 12.24
C THR A 19 -12.21 -3.37 12.11
N ARG A 20 -13.01 -4.37 12.48
CA ARG A 20 -12.67 -5.78 12.23
C ARG A 20 -12.51 -5.97 10.73
N ARG A 21 -11.31 -6.35 10.30
CA ARG A 21 -10.97 -6.62 8.90
C ARG A 21 -11.86 -7.77 8.41
N SER A 22 -12.75 -7.52 7.47
CA SER A 22 -13.38 -8.59 6.69
C SER A 22 -12.37 -9.06 5.63
N ASP A 23 -12.41 -10.34 5.25
CA ASP A 23 -11.61 -10.82 4.10
C ASP A 23 -11.90 -10.03 2.81
N ALA A 24 -13.07 -9.39 2.75
CA ALA A 24 -13.51 -8.49 1.68
C ALA A 24 -12.88 -7.07 1.75
N GLN A 25 -11.95 -6.83 2.66
CA GLN A 25 -11.23 -5.57 2.83
C GLN A 25 -9.73 -5.86 2.95
N ASP A 26 -9.18 -6.54 1.96
CA ASP A 26 -7.75 -6.78 1.86
C ASP A 26 -7.15 -6.16 0.61
N VAL A 27 -5.88 -5.76 0.71
CA VAL A 27 -5.15 -5.12 -0.40
C VAL A 27 -5.08 -6.02 -1.63
N THR A 28 -5.16 -7.34 -1.43
CA THR A 28 -5.12 -8.37 -2.49
C THR A 28 -6.33 -8.33 -3.42
N GLU A 29 -7.43 -7.68 -3.02
CA GLU A 29 -8.57 -7.46 -3.90
C GLU A 29 -8.29 -6.45 -5.01
N VAL A 30 -7.36 -5.52 -4.76
CA VAL A 30 -7.06 -4.42 -5.66
C VAL A 30 -5.81 -4.72 -6.48
N ILE A 31 -4.80 -5.30 -5.84
CA ILE A 31 -3.58 -5.71 -6.51
C ILE A 31 -3.40 -7.22 -6.39
N SER A 32 -3.57 -7.91 -7.52
CA SER A 32 -3.23 -9.32 -7.63
C SER A 32 -1.71 -9.51 -7.76
N ARG A 33 -1.24 -10.73 -7.49
CA ARG A 33 0.16 -11.10 -7.72
C ARG A 33 0.56 -10.82 -9.17
N ASP A 34 -0.24 -11.25 -10.14
CA ASP A 34 0.07 -11.08 -11.56
C ASP A 34 0.20 -9.62 -11.97
N LEU A 35 -0.65 -8.75 -11.41
CA LEU A 35 -0.55 -7.30 -11.64
C LEU A 35 0.72 -6.73 -11.02
N TYR A 36 1.04 -7.13 -9.78
CA TYR A 36 2.28 -6.73 -9.11
C TYR A 36 3.53 -7.13 -9.91
N GLU A 37 3.60 -8.39 -10.37
CA GLU A 37 4.70 -8.89 -11.22
C GLU A 37 4.79 -8.11 -12.54
N THR A 38 3.64 -7.76 -13.14
CA THR A 38 3.58 -6.99 -14.39
C THR A 38 4.07 -5.56 -14.20
N MET A 39 3.73 -4.91 -13.08
CA MET A 39 4.18 -3.56 -12.74
C MET A 39 5.68 -3.53 -12.41
N PHE A 40 6.21 -4.60 -11.80
CA PHE A 40 7.56 -4.65 -11.26
C PHE A 40 8.41 -5.79 -11.85
N LYS A 41 8.51 -5.84 -13.18
CA LYS A 41 9.22 -6.89 -13.93
C LYS A 41 10.70 -7.01 -13.62
N HIS A 42 11.37 -5.88 -13.32
CA HIS A 42 12.82 -5.80 -13.12
C HIS A 42 13.22 -5.55 -11.66
N ARG A 43 12.33 -5.84 -10.71
CA ARG A 43 12.60 -5.58 -9.29
C ARG A 43 13.65 -6.51 -8.71
N ASN A 44 14.29 -6.05 -7.64
CA ASN A 44 15.10 -6.89 -6.78
C ASN A 44 14.21 -7.95 -6.09
N ARG A 45 14.70 -9.19 -5.94
CA ARG A 45 14.04 -10.29 -5.22
C ARG A 45 13.64 -9.93 -3.78
N PHE A 46 14.28 -8.92 -3.17
CA PHE A 46 13.91 -8.38 -1.87
C PHE A 46 12.47 -7.83 -1.84
N TYR A 47 11.98 -7.25 -2.95
CA TYR A 47 10.62 -6.71 -3.08
C TYR A 47 9.66 -7.78 -3.62
N SER A 48 9.26 -8.72 -2.77
CA SER A 48 8.30 -9.76 -3.14
C SER A 48 6.85 -9.33 -2.88
N TYR A 49 5.92 -9.88 -3.65
CA TYR A 49 4.48 -9.66 -3.44
C TYR A 49 4.04 -10.08 -2.02
N ASP A 50 4.55 -11.20 -1.52
CA ASP A 50 4.21 -11.70 -0.18
C ASP A 50 4.69 -10.76 0.92
N ALA A 51 5.91 -10.22 0.78
CA ALA A 51 6.43 -9.21 1.69
C ALA A 51 5.60 -7.92 1.64
N PHE A 52 5.18 -7.49 0.45
CA PHE A 52 4.27 -6.35 0.29
C PHE A 52 2.93 -6.59 1.00
N VAL A 53 2.27 -7.73 0.77
CA VAL A 53 0.97 -8.03 1.40
C VAL A 53 1.09 -8.12 2.93
N ALA A 54 2.14 -8.76 3.43
CA ALA A 54 2.40 -8.83 4.87
C ALA A 54 2.59 -7.43 5.48
N ALA A 55 3.38 -6.58 4.83
CA ALA A 55 3.57 -5.20 5.24
C ALA A 55 2.26 -4.40 5.18
N ALA A 56 1.52 -4.47 4.07
CA ALA A 56 0.25 -3.77 3.88
C ALA A 56 -0.79 -4.13 4.95
N ARG A 57 -0.87 -5.40 5.36
CA ARG A 57 -1.74 -5.86 6.45
C ARG A 57 -1.36 -5.29 7.82
N SER A 58 -0.12 -4.84 7.98
CA SER A 58 0.38 -4.20 9.21
C SER A 58 -0.08 -2.74 9.34
N PHE A 59 -0.53 -2.12 8.24
CA PHE A 59 -1.04 -0.75 8.23
C PHE A 59 -2.57 -0.77 8.02
N ASN A 60 -3.32 -0.52 9.10
CA ASN A 60 -4.77 -0.49 9.01
C ASN A 60 -5.23 0.62 8.05
N GLY A 61 -6.21 0.33 7.19
CA GLY A 61 -6.75 1.28 6.21
C GLY A 61 -5.95 1.39 4.91
N PHE A 62 -4.69 0.94 4.87
CA PHE A 62 -3.86 1.06 3.67
C PHE A 62 -4.38 0.18 2.53
N GLY A 63 -4.74 0.80 1.40
CA GLY A 63 -5.28 0.11 0.22
C GLY A 63 -6.67 -0.51 0.45
N THR A 64 -7.30 -0.24 1.59
CA THR A 64 -8.61 -0.80 1.98
C THR A 64 -9.65 0.28 2.30
N THR A 65 -9.26 1.55 2.26
CA THR A 65 -10.13 2.68 2.62
C THR A 65 -10.86 3.28 1.42
N GLY A 66 -12.15 3.58 1.60
CA GLY A 66 -12.98 4.19 0.57
C GLY A 66 -13.45 3.20 -0.51
N ASP A 67 -13.96 3.73 -1.61
CA ASP A 67 -14.43 2.93 -2.73
C ASP A 67 -13.27 2.30 -3.54
N PHE A 68 -13.59 1.36 -4.42
CA PHE A 68 -12.60 0.63 -5.22
C PHE A 68 -11.69 1.52 -6.07
N ILE A 69 -12.18 2.64 -6.60
CA ILE A 69 -11.38 3.59 -7.37
C ILE A 69 -10.42 4.34 -6.44
N THR A 70 -10.89 4.74 -5.26
CA THR A 70 -10.04 5.37 -4.23
C THR A 70 -8.90 4.45 -3.80
N ARG A 71 -9.18 3.17 -3.51
CA ARG A 71 -8.15 2.17 -3.16
C ARG A 71 -7.10 1.98 -4.27
N LYS A 72 -7.54 1.94 -5.54
CA LYS A 72 -6.63 1.86 -6.70
C LYS A 72 -5.72 3.07 -6.82
N ARG A 73 -6.26 4.27 -6.56
CA ARG A 73 -5.49 5.53 -6.61
C ARG A 73 -4.44 5.57 -5.50
N GLU A 74 -4.80 5.16 -4.28
CA GLU A 74 -3.87 5.08 -3.15
C GLU A 74 -2.67 4.19 -3.48
N LEU A 75 -2.94 2.96 -3.96
CA LEU A 75 -1.88 2.02 -4.33
C LEU A 75 -1.03 2.52 -5.50
N ALA A 76 -1.65 3.11 -6.52
CA ALA A 76 -0.91 3.69 -7.64
C ALA A 76 0.00 4.84 -7.19
N ALA A 77 -0.48 5.70 -6.29
CA ALA A 77 0.32 6.80 -5.73
C ALA A 77 1.52 6.27 -4.91
N PHE A 78 1.28 5.27 -4.06
CA PHE A 78 2.33 4.62 -3.27
C PHE A 78 3.41 4.01 -4.18
N PHE A 79 3.02 3.17 -5.14
CA PHE A 79 3.95 2.52 -6.04
C PHE A 79 4.69 3.50 -6.95
N GLY A 80 4.02 4.53 -7.45
CA GLY A 80 4.66 5.59 -8.24
C GLY A 80 5.77 6.28 -7.45
N GLN A 81 5.50 6.65 -6.20
CA GLN A 81 6.48 7.30 -5.35
C GLN A 81 7.66 6.38 -5.01
N THR A 82 7.41 5.14 -4.56
CA THR A 82 8.49 4.21 -4.20
C THR A 82 9.35 3.82 -5.41
N SER A 83 8.77 3.72 -6.61
CA SER A 83 9.53 3.45 -7.85
C SER A 83 10.51 4.59 -8.17
N HIS A 84 10.09 5.85 -7.97
CA HIS A 84 10.95 7.00 -8.20
C HIS A 84 12.12 7.06 -7.21
N GLU A 85 11.86 6.76 -5.93
CA GLU A 85 12.89 6.76 -4.88
C GLU A 85 13.87 5.57 -4.97
N THR A 86 13.56 4.55 -5.77
CA THR A 86 14.38 3.33 -5.94
C THR A 86 14.94 3.16 -7.36
N THR A 87 14.93 4.23 -8.17
CA THR A 87 15.51 4.27 -9.53
C THR A 87 17.03 4.30 -9.49
#